data_AF-A0A0M6XRM6-F1
#
_entry.id   AF-A0A0M6XRM6-F1
#
_cell.length_a   1.000
_cell.length_b   1.000
_cell.length_c   1.000
_cell.angle_alpha   90.00
_cell.angle_beta   90.00
_cell.angle_gamma   90.00
#
_symmetry.space_group_name_H-M   'P 1'
#
loop_
_entity.id
_entity.type
_entity.pdbx_description
1 polymer ?
#
loop_
_entity_poly.entity_id
_entity_poly.type
_entity_poly.pdbx_seq_one_letter_code
_entity_poly.pdbx_strand_id
1 'polypeptide(L)'
;MKQIVLALLLAATPAVAQDTDTDAGSGDMERGFRLFLDGLSEQMEPALRDLKGLARDAAPVLRRLQDELGEVVDDLDTYHAPEILPNGDILIRRKEPLEGPLPDGVTPNEDGSLDL
;
A
#
# COMPACT_ATOMS: atom_id res chain seq x y z
N MET A 1 -71.31 -16.87 -14.54
CA MET A 1 -70.77 -17.42 -13.26
C MET A 1 -69.55 -18.34 -13.47
N LYS A 2 -69.55 -19.23 -14.48
CA LYS A 2 -68.43 -20.18 -14.74
C LYS A 2 -67.09 -19.51 -15.12
N GLN A 3 -67.13 -18.33 -15.76
CA GLN A 3 -65.91 -17.60 -16.17
C GLN A 3 -65.22 -16.86 -15.01
N ILE A 4 -65.97 -16.48 -13.97
CA ILE A 4 -65.41 -15.79 -12.79
C ILE A 4 -64.58 -16.78 -11.95
N VAL A 5 -65.06 -18.02 -11.83
CA VAL A 5 -64.34 -19.09 -11.11
C VAL A 5 -63.01 -19.43 -11.80
N LEU A 6 -62.97 -19.42 -13.13
CA LEU A 6 -61.75 -19.71 -13.90
C LEU A 6 -60.70 -18.58 -13.77
N ALA A 7 -61.14 -17.32 -13.79
CA ALA A 7 -60.25 -16.17 -13.58
C ALA A 7 -59.68 -16.13 -12.15
N LEU A 8 -60.47 -16.51 -11.15
CA LEU A 8 -60.04 -16.61 -9.76
C LEU A 8 -59.01 -17.75 -9.56
N LEU A 9 -59.18 -18.87 -10.28
CA LEU A 9 -58.25 -20.00 -10.23
C LEU A 9 -56.90 -19.68 -10.89
N LEU A 10 -56.90 -18.87 -11.95
CA LEU A 10 -55.69 -18.48 -12.68
C LEU A 10 -54.87 -17.43 -11.91
N ALA A 11 -55.54 -16.53 -11.19
CA ALA A 11 -54.90 -15.54 -10.32
C ALA A 11 -54.26 -16.13 -9.06
N ALA A 12 -54.58 -17.38 -8.70
CA ALA A 12 -53.99 -18.08 -7.55
C ALA A 12 -52.64 -18.76 -7.86
N THR A 13 -52.24 -18.86 -9.14
CA THR A 13 -50.99 -19.51 -9.56
C THR A 13 -49.69 -18.79 -9.15
N PRO A 14 -49.56 -17.45 -9.16
CA PRO A 14 -48.29 -16.81 -8.80
C PRO A 14 -47.97 -16.87 -7.30
N ALA A 15 -48.95 -17.16 -6.43
CA ALA A 15 -48.74 -17.29 -4.99
C ALA A 15 -48.07 -18.63 -4.58
N VAL A 16 -48.13 -19.65 -5.44
CA VAL A 16 -47.52 -20.98 -5.18
C VAL A 16 -46.07 -21.06 -5.69
N ALA A 17 -45.64 -20.12 -6.55
CA ALA A 17 -44.27 -20.03 -7.04
C ALA A 17 -43.36 -19.15 -6.16
N GLN A 18 -43.89 -18.61 -5.06
CA GLN A 18 -43.10 -17.93 -4.03
C GLN A 18 -42.53 -18.98 -3.08
N ASP A 19 -41.71 -19.89 -3.63
CA ASP A 19 -40.84 -20.71 -2.79
C ASP A 19 -39.96 -19.76 -1.99
N THR A 20 -40.15 -19.80 -0.68
CA THR A 20 -39.39 -19.05 0.31
C THR A 20 -38.00 -19.66 0.47
N ASP A 21 -37.25 -19.76 -0.62
CA ASP A 21 -35.84 -20.12 -0.59
C ASP A 21 -35.06 -18.89 -0.14
N THR A 22 -34.99 -18.71 1.18
CA THR A 22 -34.19 -17.67 1.82
C THR A 22 -32.70 -17.81 1.44
N ASP A 23 -32.26 -19.00 1.01
CA ASP A 23 -30.92 -19.27 0.48
C ASP A 23 -30.71 -18.85 -0.99
N ALA A 24 -31.76 -18.74 -1.81
CA ALA A 24 -31.63 -18.35 -3.21
C ALA A 24 -31.20 -16.88 -3.36
N GLY A 25 -31.66 -16.00 -2.47
CA GLY A 25 -31.33 -14.58 -2.50
C GLY A 25 -29.86 -14.27 -2.18
N SER A 26 -29.22 -15.06 -1.31
CA SER A 26 -27.80 -14.87 -0.96
C SER A 26 -26.86 -15.28 -2.08
N GLY A 27 -27.15 -16.39 -2.77
CA GLY A 27 -26.35 -16.85 -3.92
C GLY A 27 -26.48 -15.94 -5.15
N ASP A 28 -27.67 -15.38 -5.38
CA ASP A 28 -27.90 -14.43 -6.48
C ASP A 28 -27.23 -13.08 -6.23
N MET A 29 -27.20 -12.60 -4.99
CA MET A 29 -26.46 -11.40 -4.61
C MET A 29 -24.95 -11.60 -4.76
N GLU A 30 -24.42 -12.75 -4.32
CA GLU A 30 -23.00 -13.10 -4.51
C GLU A 30 -22.65 -13.18 -6.01
N ARG A 31 -23.51 -13.80 -6.81
CA ARG A 31 -23.33 -13.88 -8.27
C ARG A 31 -23.40 -12.50 -8.92
N GLY A 32 -24.34 -11.65 -8.50
CA GLY A 32 -24.45 -10.27 -8.97
C GLY A 32 -23.23 -9.43 -8.62
N PHE A 33 -22.68 -9.58 -7.41
CA PHE A 33 -21.45 -8.91 -6.99
C PHE A 33 -20.24 -9.35 -7.81
N ARG A 34 -20.10 -10.65 -8.11
CA ARG A 34 -19.03 -11.15 -8.99
C ARG A 34 -19.13 -10.56 -10.39
N LEU A 35 -20.31 -10.60 -11.01
CA LEU A 35 -20.54 -10.01 -12.33
C LEU A 35 -20.23 -8.51 -12.35
N PHE A 36 -20.55 -7.79 -11.28
CA PHE A 36 -20.22 -6.37 -11.12
C PHE A 36 -18.71 -6.15 -11.03
N LEU A 37 -17.99 -6.92 -10.20
CA LEU A 37 -16.54 -6.83 -10.07
C LEU A 37 -15.82 -7.22 -11.37
N ASP A 38 -16.30 -8.23 -12.08
CA ASP A 38 -15.76 -8.65 -13.37
C ASP A 38 -15.90 -7.52 -14.40
N GLY A 39 -17.08 -6.90 -14.48
CA GLY A 39 -17.31 -5.75 -15.36
C GLY A 39 -16.53 -4.49 -14.95
N LEU A 40 -16.27 -4.29 -13.65
CA LEU A 40 -15.39 -3.23 -13.17
C LEU A 40 -13.93 -3.50 -13.57
N SER A 41 -13.46 -4.74 -13.41
CA SER A 41 -12.11 -5.15 -13.77
C SER A 41 -11.87 -5.00 -15.28
N GLU A 42 -12.84 -5.39 -16.11
CA GLU A 42 -12.74 -5.26 -17.57
C GLU A 42 -12.64 -3.78 -18.00
N GLN A 43 -13.39 -2.89 -17.35
CA GLN A 43 -13.29 -1.45 -17.60
C GLN A 43 -11.97 -0.84 -17.09
N MET A 44 -11.40 -1.37 -16.01
CA MET A 44 -10.12 -0.91 -15.46
C MET A 44 -8.91 -1.53 -16.19
N GLU A 45 -9.08 -2.61 -16.94
CA GLU A 45 -8.01 -3.31 -17.64
C GLU A 45 -7.13 -2.38 -18.50
N PRO A 46 -7.68 -1.43 -19.30
CA PRO A 46 -6.87 -0.51 -20.08
C PRO A 46 -6.01 0.39 -19.20
N ALA A 47 -6.58 0.96 -18.13
CA ALA A 47 -5.86 1.83 -17.21
C ALA A 47 -4.76 1.08 -16.43
N LEU A 48 -5.03 -0.16 -16.01
CA LEU A 48 -4.03 -1.03 -15.37
C LEU A 48 -2.91 -1.41 -16.33
N ARG A 49 -3.22 -1.62 -17.61
CA ARG A 49 -2.24 -1.90 -18.66
C ARG A 49 -1.31 -0.71 -18.90
N ASP A 50 -1.87 0.50 -18.96
CA ASP A 50 -1.10 1.73 -19.12
C ASP A 50 -0.21 1.99 -17.89
N LEU A 51 -0.76 1.82 -16.68
CA LEU A 51 0.00 1.90 -15.44
C LEU A 51 1.14 0.88 -15.39
N LYS A 52 0.90 -0.35 -15.85
CA LYS A 52 1.95 -1.38 -15.95
C LYS A 52 3.03 -1.00 -16.95
N GLY A 53 2.68 -0.32 -18.04
CA GLY A 53 3.63 0.26 -18.99
C GLY A 53 4.52 1.29 -18.32
N LEU A 54 3.91 2.30 -17.70
CA LEU A 54 4.63 3.34 -16.94
C LEU A 54 5.52 2.73 -15.86
N ALA A 55 5.01 1.76 -15.10
CA ALA A 55 5.76 1.08 -14.05
C ALA A 55 6.95 0.29 -14.60
N ARG A 56 6.84 -0.33 -15.78
CA ARG A 56 7.96 -1.00 -16.45
C ARG A 56 9.04 0.00 -16.83
N ASP A 57 8.66 1.17 -17.34
CA ASP A 57 9.59 2.22 -17.75
C ASP A 57 10.26 2.89 -16.53
N ALA A 58 9.52 3.05 -15.44
CA ALA A 58 10.00 3.60 -14.17
C ALA A 58 10.79 2.59 -13.32
N ALA A 59 10.59 1.28 -13.51
CA ALA A 59 11.25 0.23 -12.74
C ALA A 59 12.78 0.37 -12.64
N PRO A 60 13.56 0.62 -13.72
CA PRO A 60 14.99 0.80 -13.61
C PRO A 60 15.39 2.04 -12.80
N VAL A 61 14.61 3.13 -12.87
CA VAL A 61 14.86 4.34 -12.08
C VAL A 61 14.59 4.08 -10.61
N LEU A 62 13.47 3.42 -10.30
CA LEU A 62 13.12 3.05 -8.93
C LEU A 62 14.13 2.09 -8.31
N ARG A 63 14.69 1.15 -9.09
CA ARG A 63 15.77 0.28 -8.61
C ARG A 63 17.02 1.07 -8.26
N ARG A 64 17.48 1.98 -9.13
CA ARG A 64 18.64 2.84 -8.83
C ARG A 64 18.41 3.70 -7.59
N LEU A 65 17.22 4.28 -7.46
CA LEU A 65 16.86 5.05 -6.28
C LEU A 65 16.87 4.18 -5.02
N GLN A 66 16.36 2.94 -5.11
CA GLN A 66 16.41 2.00 -3.99
C GLN A 66 17.85 1.63 -3.61
N ASP A 67 18.72 1.42 -4.58
CA ASP A 67 20.14 1.13 -4.33
C ASP A 67 20.83 2.33 -3.66
N GLU A 68 20.65 3.54 -4.20
CA GLU A 68 21.21 4.78 -3.65
C GLU A 68 20.66 5.12 -2.25
N LEU A 69 19.35 4.97 -2.04
CA LEU A 69 18.74 5.19 -0.73
C LEU A 69 19.09 4.08 0.26
N GLY A 70 19.31 2.84 -0.21
CA GLY A 70 19.72 1.72 0.62
C GLY A 70 21.05 2.01 1.32
N GLU A 71 22.05 2.46 0.57
CA GLU A 71 23.36 2.85 1.12
C GLU A 71 23.23 3.96 2.18
N VAL A 72 22.44 5.00 1.89
CA VAL A 72 22.23 6.11 2.84
C VAL A 72 21.50 5.64 4.11
N VAL A 73 20.51 4.77 3.97
CA VAL A 73 19.74 4.25 5.11
C VAL A 73 20.61 3.33 5.98
N ASP A 74 21.44 2.50 5.37
CA ASP A 74 22.39 1.63 6.09
C ASP A 74 23.39 2.48 6.90
N ASP A 75 23.91 3.57 6.32
CA ASP A 75 24.77 4.51 7.04
C ASP A 75 24.05 5.17 8.22
N LEU A 76 22.79 5.59 8.03
CA LEU A 76 21.97 6.20 9.08
C LEU A 76 21.65 5.24 10.23
N ASP A 77 21.59 3.93 9.99
CA ASP A 77 21.40 2.95 11.08
C ASP A 77 22.60 2.93 12.05
N THR A 78 23.75 3.46 11.66
CA THR A 78 24.89 3.62 12.58
C THR A 78 24.66 4.74 13.61
N TYR A 79 23.60 5.53 13.48
CA TYR A 79 23.31 6.69 14.32
C TYR A 79 22.04 6.53 15.16
N HIS A 80 22.00 7.23 16.29
CA HIS A 80 20.80 7.42 17.09
C HIS A 80 19.89 8.48 16.47
N ALA A 81 18.64 8.54 16.96
CA ALA A 81 17.70 9.58 16.56
C ALA A 81 18.25 10.99 16.87
N PRO A 82 17.91 12.01 16.06
CA PRO A 82 18.37 13.38 16.27
C PRO A 82 17.88 13.99 17.58
N GLU A 83 18.76 14.65 18.33
CA GLU A 83 18.45 15.40 19.55
C GLU A 83 18.55 16.90 19.28
N ILE A 84 17.51 17.68 19.62
CA ILE A 84 17.53 19.14 19.50
C ILE A 84 18.12 19.74 20.78
N LEU A 85 19.19 20.52 20.65
CA LEU A 85 19.89 21.16 21.75
C LEU A 85 19.26 22.53 22.13
N PRO A 86 19.51 23.07 23.34
CA PRO A 86 18.93 24.34 23.79
C PRO A 86 19.32 25.56 22.94
N ASN A 87 20.43 25.48 22.21
CA ASN A 87 20.88 26.51 21.27
C ASN A 87 20.19 26.42 19.89
N GLY A 88 19.40 25.37 19.64
CA GLY A 88 18.71 25.12 18.38
C GLY A 88 19.47 24.19 17.41
N ASP A 89 20.68 23.74 17.78
CA ASP A 89 21.43 22.78 16.96
C ASP A 89 20.87 21.37 17.09
N ILE A 90 21.16 20.52 16.10
CA ILE A 90 20.77 19.11 16.10
C ILE A 90 22.02 18.26 16.31
N LEU A 91 22.02 17.43 17.36
CA LEU A 91 23.03 16.43 17.63
C LEU A 91 22.56 15.06 17.15
N ILE A 92 23.35 14.43 16.27
CA ILE A 92 23.12 13.05 15.82
C ILE A 92 24.29 12.20 16.33
N ARG A 93 24.05 11.40 17.36
CA ARG A 93 25.10 10.57 17.99
C ARG A 93 25.27 9.26 17.22
N ARG A 94 26.51 8.79 17.04
CA ARG A 94 26.77 7.43 16.54
C ARG A 94 26.50 6.41 17.63
N LYS A 95 25.94 5.26 17.26
CA LYS A 95 25.75 4.09 18.13
C LYS A 95 27.10 3.46 18.48
N GLU A 96 27.98 3.34 17.50
CA GLU A 96 29.33 2.80 17.67
C GLU A 96 30.38 3.91 17.52
N PRO A 97 31.39 3.97 18.41
CA PRO A 97 32.51 4.89 18.27
C PRO A 97 33.29 4.64 16.97
N LEU A 98 33.78 5.70 16.34
CA LEU A 98 34.67 5.57 15.16
C LEU A 98 36.07 5.22 15.69
N GLU A 99 36.46 3.96 15.57
CA GLU A 99 37.83 3.53 15.79
C GLU A 99 38.63 3.76 14.50
N GLY A 100 39.27 4.92 14.40
CA GLY A 100 40.08 5.27 13.24
C GLY A 100 41.12 6.34 13.58
N PRO A 101 42.27 6.33 12.90
CA PRO A 101 43.23 7.42 13.03
C PRO A 101 42.55 8.74 12.66
N LEU A 102 42.95 9.80 13.35
CA LEU A 102 42.53 11.16 13.00
C LEU A 102 42.85 11.45 11.52
N PRO A 103 42.05 12.29 10.85
CA PRO A 103 42.35 12.70 9.48
C PRO A 103 43.79 13.23 9.36
N ASP A 104 44.46 12.88 8.26
CA ASP A 104 45.85 13.29 8.02
C ASP A 104 45.99 14.82 8.15
N GLY A 105 46.91 15.26 9.02
CA GLY A 105 47.16 16.69 9.28
C GLY A 105 46.47 17.25 10.53
N VAL A 106 45.65 16.47 11.23
CA VAL A 106 45.06 16.89 12.51
C VAL A 106 45.83 16.26 13.67
N THR A 107 46.67 17.05 14.33
CA THR A 107 47.35 16.66 15.58
C THR A 107 46.55 17.16 16.78
N PRO A 108 46.19 16.30 17.75
CA PRO A 108 45.60 16.75 19.00
C PRO A 108 46.55 17.67 19.76
N ASN A 109 45.99 18.73 20.33
CA ASN A 109 46.66 19.57 21.31
C ASN A 109 46.96 18.77 22.59
N GLU A 110 47.79 19.31 23.49
CA GLU A 110 48.17 18.64 24.76
C GLU A 110 46.96 18.35 25.67
N ASP A 111 45.86 19.07 25.50
CA ASP A 111 44.60 18.88 26.22
C ASP A 111 43.60 17.96 25.48
N GLY A 112 43.97 17.42 24.32
CA GLY A 112 43.14 16.58 23.48
C GLY A 112 42.15 17.33 22.58
N SER A 113 42.18 18.67 22.55
CA SER A 113 41.41 19.46 21.58
C SER A 113 42.02 19.37 20.16
N LEU A 114 41.22 19.63 19.13
CA LEU A 114 41.66 19.69 17.74
C LEU A 114 41.54 21.14 17.25
N ASP A 115 42.65 21.71 16.76
CA ASP A 115 42.62 23.00 16.04
C ASP A 115 42.10 22.77 14.62
N LEU A 116 41.03 23.47 14.24
CA LEU A 116 40.34 23.42 12.94
C LEU A 116 40.75 24.59 12.04
#